data_AF-A0A1G8FE30-F1
#
_entry.id   AF-A0A1G8FE30-F1
#
_cell.length_a   1.000
_cell.length_b   1.000
_cell.length_c   1.000
_cell.angle_alpha   90.00
_cell.angle_beta   90.00
_cell.angle_gamma   90.00
#
_symmetry.space_group_name_H-M   'P 1'
#
loop_
_entity.id
_entity.type
_entity.pdbx_description
1 polymer ?
#
loop_
_entity_poly.entity_id
_entity_poly.type
_entity_poly.pdbx_seq_one_letter_code
_entity_poly.pdbx_strand_id
1 'polypeptide(L)'
;NSVAQKYRGLCLSGIAEQLEQLLSQAQANDISYLQFAEALVVHEHNQRNSKRIEQNRKRAAFPLHKSLEEFDYRFQTTISKREINSLLDFSFIDNRENVVFIGPPGVGKTHLAIGIGLKAIDAGYKVCFTTAQNTSYKSIRRGLVFLRALSSSERICSNCSRLISLG
;
A
#
# COMPACT_ATOMS: atom_id res chain seq x y z
N ASN A 1 20.93 -28.21 -7.12
CA ASN A 1 19.64 -28.81 -6.73
C ASN A 1 18.62 -28.78 -7.88
N SER A 2 18.37 -29.92 -8.54
CA SER A 2 17.38 -30.06 -9.63
C SER A 2 15.97 -29.62 -9.19
N VAL A 3 15.61 -29.87 -7.93
CA VAL A 3 14.31 -29.51 -7.36
C VAL A 3 14.11 -28.00 -7.27
N ALA A 4 15.12 -27.25 -6.81
CA ALA A 4 15.05 -25.78 -6.75
C ALA A 4 14.88 -25.15 -8.14
N GLN A 5 15.49 -25.73 -9.18
CA GLN A 5 15.29 -25.28 -10.56
C GLN A 5 13.84 -25.50 -11.03
N LYS A 6 13.21 -26.63 -10.67
CA LYS A 6 11.78 -26.88 -10.97
C LYS A 6 10.88 -25.84 -10.28
N TYR A 7 11.15 -25.50 -9.02
CA TYR A 7 10.40 -24.44 -8.32
C TYR A 7 10.54 -23.08 -9.02
N ARG A 8 11.74 -22.71 -9.49
CA ARG A 8 11.92 -21.49 -10.30
C ARG A 8 11.13 -21.52 -11.61
N GLY A 9 11.06 -22.67 -12.28
CA GLY A 9 10.25 -22.86 -13.49
C GLY A 9 8.75 -22.64 -13.27
N LEU A 10 8.26 -22.90 -12.06
CA LEU A 10 6.88 -22.63 -11.64
C LEU A 10 6.69 -21.22 -11.05
N CYS A 11 7.70 -20.35 -11.15
CA CYS A 11 7.73 -19.02 -10.52
C CYS A 11 7.59 -19.04 -8.98
N LEU A 12 7.97 -20.13 -8.32
CA LEU A 12 8.01 -20.27 -6.86
C LEU A 12 9.40 -19.87 -6.34
N SER A 13 9.76 -18.59 -6.51
CA SER A 13 11.12 -18.11 -6.27
C SER A 13 11.51 -18.15 -4.79
N GLY A 14 10.57 -17.91 -3.88
CA GLY A 14 10.85 -17.86 -2.45
C GLY A 14 11.22 -19.23 -1.91
N ILE A 15 10.42 -20.24 -2.26
CA ILE A 15 10.77 -21.63 -1.96
C ILE A 15 12.11 -21.99 -2.59
N ALA A 16 12.32 -21.67 -3.87
CA ALA A 16 13.56 -22.04 -4.56
C ALA A 16 14.83 -21.41 -3.96
N GLU A 17 14.72 -20.22 -3.36
CA GLU A 17 15.82 -19.51 -2.71
C GLU A 17 16.14 -20.06 -1.31
N GLN A 18 15.12 -20.48 -0.55
CA GLN A 18 15.29 -20.92 0.86
C GLN A 18 14.99 -22.40 1.11
N LEU A 19 14.85 -23.22 0.07
CA LEU A 19 14.47 -24.63 0.19
C LEU A 19 15.37 -25.42 1.15
N GLU A 20 16.68 -25.24 1.05
CA GLU A 20 17.66 -25.94 1.90
C GLU A 20 17.51 -25.53 3.37
N GLN A 21 17.34 -24.23 3.63
CA GLN A 21 17.11 -23.72 4.97
C GLN A 21 15.80 -24.25 5.58
N LEU A 22 14.71 -24.25 4.81
CA LEU A 22 13.41 -24.75 5.25
C LEU A 22 13.46 -26.26 5.53
N LEU A 23 14.19 -27.03 4.73
CA LEU A 23 14.44 -28.45 4.96
C LEU A 23 15.23 -28.69 6.25
N SER A 24 16.32 -27.95 6.47
CA SER A 24 17.11 -28.07 7.70
C SER A 24 16.29 -27.70 8.94
N GLN A 25 15.45 -26.67 8.86
CA GLN A 25 14.54 -26.30 9.94
C GLN A 25 13.47 -27.36 10.20
N ALA A 26 12.93 -27.97 9.14
CA ALA A 26 11.94 -29.04 9.27
C ALA A 26 12.52 -30.27 9.95
N GLN A 27 13.74 -30.66 9.58
CA GLN A 27 14.46 -31.77 10.18
C GLN A 27 14.83 -31.49 11.64
N ALA A 28 15.29 -30.28 11.96
CA ALA A 28 15.69 -29.91 13.31
C ALA A 28 14.51 -29.83 14.30
N ASN A 29 13.31 -29.57 13.81
CA ASN A 29 12.11 -29.40 14.64
C ASN A 29 11.13 -30.59 14.55
N ASP A 30 11.53 -31.70 13.91
CA ASP A 30 10.70 -32.90 13.71
C ASP A 30 9.26 -32.60 13.24
N ILE A 31 9.10 -31.65 12.33
CA ILE A 31 7.76 -31.26 11.85
C ILE A 31 7.19 -32.33 10.91
N SER A 32 5.88 -32.52 10.96
CA SER A 32 5.19 -33.45 10.05
C SER A 32 5.29 -33.02 8.59
N TYR A 33 5.13 -33.97 7.66
CA TYR A 33 5.14 -33.67 6.23
C TYR A 33 4.09 -32.63 5.82
N LEU A 34 2.92 -32.67 6.45
CA LEU A 34 1.85 -31.68 6.20
C LEU A 34 2.29 -30.28 6.65
N GLN A 35 2.85 -30.16 7.86
CA GLN A 35 3.36 -28.89 8.37
C GLN A 35 4.53 -28.34 7.54
N PHE A 36 5.39 -29.22 7.02
CA PHE A 36 6.44 -28.80 6.10
C PHE A 36 5.87 -28.25 4.78
N ALA A 37 4.88 -28.94 4.20
CA ALA A 37 4.22 -28.45 2.99
C ALA A 37 3.53 -27.10 3.21
N GLU A 38 2.87 -26.91 4.36
CA GLU A 38 2.30 -25.62 4.77
C GLU A 38 3.39 -24.54 4.91
N ALA A 39 4.52 -24.85 5.56
CA ALA A 39 5.63 -23.92 5.74
C ALA A 39 6.21 -23.43 4.41
N LEU A 40 6.34 -24.32 3.41
CA LEU A 40 6.76 -23.94 2.05
C LEU A 40 5.81 -22.92 1.43
N VAL A 41 4.50 -23.18 1.50
CA VAL A 41 3.47 -22.31 0.91
C VAL A 41 3.41 -20.96 1.64
N VAL A 42 3.45 -20.97 2.97
CA VAL A 42 3.47 -19.76 3.80
C VAL A 42 4.71 -18.92 3.47
N HIS A 43 5.87 -19.54 3.33
CA HIS A 43 7.09 -18.84 2.95
C HIS A 43 6.97 -18.15 1.59
N GLU A 44 6.52 -18.88 0.55
CA GLU A 44 6.31 -18.32 -0.78
C GLU A 44 5.29 -17.18 -0.75
N HIS A 45 4.16 -17.38 -0.06
CA HIS A 45 3.09 -16.39 0.04
C HIS A 45 3.60 -15.10 0.68
N ASN A 46 4.31 -15.21 1.80
CA ASN A 46 4.91 -14.07 2.48
C ASN A 46 5.93 -13.35 1.60
N GLN A 47 6.81 -14.09 0.90
CA GLN A 47 7.79 -13.48 0.01
C GLN A 47 7.13 -12.71 -1.14
N ARG A 48 6.09 -13.28 -1.76
CA ARG A 48 5.30 -12.62 -2.80
C ARG A 48 4.59 -11.38 -2.28
N ASN A 49 3.98 -11.48 -1.10
CA ASN A 49 3.28 -10.35 -0.47
C ASN A 49 4.24 -9.19 -0.17
N SER A 50 5.40 -9.47 0.41
CA SER A 50 6.44 -8.47 0.68
C SER A 50 6.97 -7.82 -0.60
N LYS A 51 7.26 -8.62 -1.64
CA LYS A 51 7.67 -8.10 -2.96
C LYS A 51 6.59 -7.21 -3.57
N ARG A 52 5.31 -7.61 -3.48
CA ARG A 52 4.16 -6.83 -3.96
C ARG A 52 4.05 -5.48 -3.24
N ILE A 53 4.10 -5.48 -1.91
CA ILE A 53 4.04 -4.26 -1.08
C ILE A 53 5.18 -3.32 -1.44
N GLU A 54 6.41 -3.83 -1.53
CA GLU A 54 7.58 -3.03 -1.87
C GLU A 54 7.48 -2.41 -3.28
N GLN A 55 7.04 -3.19 -4.27
CA GLN A 55 6.82 -2.69 -5.62
C GLN A 55 5.72 -1.61 -5.66
N ASN A 56 4.60 -1.81 -4.95
CA ASN A 56 3.53 -0.84 -4.87
C ASN A 56 3.98 0.44 -4.14
N ARG A 57 4.78 0.32 -3.08
CA ARG A 57 5.36 1.45 -2.35
C ARG A 57 6.30 2.27 -3.22
N LYS A 58 7.17 1.63 -4.00
CA LYS A 58 8.02 2.32 -4.99
C LYS A 58 7.19 3.05 -6.05
N ARG A 59 6.14 2.38 -6.56
CA ARG A 59 5.23 2.95 -7.57
C ARG A 59 4.42 4.13 -7.05
N ALA A 60 4.05 4.12 -5.78
CA ALA A 60 3.28 5.21 -5.19
C ALA A 60 4.06 6.52 -5.14
N ALA A 61 5.40 6.46 -5.18
CA ALA A 61 6.30 7.61 -5.24
C ALA A 61 6.06 8.64 -4.13
N PHE A 62 5.80 8.16 -2.91
CA PHE A 62 5.64 9.04 -1.76
C PHE A 62 6.94 9.82 -1.51
N PRO A 63 6.88 11.13 -1.24
CA PRO A 63 8.07 11.93 -0.98
C PRO A 63 8.73 11.59 0.36
N LEU A 64 7.96 11.05 1.30
CA LEU A 64 8.36 10.75 2.68
C LEU A 64 7.62 9.50 3.15
N HIS A 65 8.14 8.87 4.22
CA HIS A 65 7.40 7.84 4.96
C HIS A 65 6.78 8.46 6.22
N LYS A 66 5.45 8.48 6.28
CA LYS A 66 4.68 9.01 7.41
C LYS A 66 3.50 8.10 7.69
N SER A 67 3.58 7.35 8.79
CA SER A 67 2.51 6.43 9.20
C SER A 67 1.31 7.22 9.71
N LEU A 68 0.11 6.66 9.60
CA LEU A 68 -1.09 7.36 10.08
C LEU A 68 -1.11 7.47 11.61
N GLU A 69 -0.43 6.54 12.29
CA GLU A 69 -0.25 6.47 13.74
C GLU A 69 0.58 7.64 14.28
N GLU A 70 1.51 8.17 13.48
CA GLU A 70 2.32 9.35 13.82
C GLU A 70 1.54 10.68 13.68
N PHE A 71 0.30 10.66 13.17
CA PHE A 71 -0.46 11.89 12.95
C PHE A 71 -1.05 12.42 14.25
N ASP A 72 -0.73 13.66 14.63
CA ASP A 72 -1.29 14.30 15.81
C ASP A 72 -2.63 14.97 15.50
N TYR A 73 -3.72 14.26 15.81
CA TYR A 73 -5.09 14.75 15.64
C TYR A 73 -5.45 15.93 16.57
N ARG A 74 -4.65 16.24 17.59
CA ARG A 74 -4.95 17.35 18.52
C ARG A 74 -4.71 18.73 17.89
N PHE A 75 -3.82 18.80 16.90
CA PHE A 75 -3.52 20.03 16.17
C PHE A 75 -4.48 20.29 15.00
N GLN A 76 -5.35 19.33 14.68
CA GLN A 76 -6.28 19.42 13.56
C GLN A 76 -7.72 19.45 14.07
N THR A 77 -8.38 20.59 13.98
CA THR A 77 -9.72 20.82 14.54
C THR A 77 -10.84 20.44 13.58
N THR A 78 -10.60 20.41 12.28
CA THR A 78 -11.64 20.20 11.25
C THR A 78 -11.90 18.74 10.96
N ILE A 79 -10.86 17.90 11.04
CA ILE A 79 -10.93 16.51 10.63
C ILE A 79 -10.89 15.61 11.85
N SER A 80 -11.96 14.85 12.01
CA SER A 80 -12.04 13.85 13.05
C SER A 80 -11.25 12.60 12.67
N LYS A 81 -10.70 11.92 13.69
CA LYS A 81 -10.12 10.58 13.53
C LYS A 81 -11.12 9.59 12.92
N ARG A 82 -12.43 9.79 13.15
CA ARG A 82 -13.50 8.96 12.59
C ARG A 82 -13.58 9.08 11.07
N GLU A 83 -13.53 10.30 10.54
CA GLU A 83 -13.55 10.53 9.09
C GLU A 83 -12.32 9.93 8.41
N ILE A 84 -11.13 10.09 9.01
CA ILE A 84 -9.91 9.47 8.46
C ILE A 84 -9.99 7.95 8.52
N ASN A 85 -10.45 7.38 9.64
CA ASN A 85 -10.65 5.94 9.75
C ASN A 85 -11.70 5.42 8.75
N SER A 86 -12.71 6.22 8.38
CA SER A 86 -13.67 5.82 7.34
C SER A 86 -13.01 5.64 5.98
N LEU A 87 -11.86 6.26 5.71
CA LEU A 87 -11.11 6.04 4.47
C LEU A 87 -10.28 4.75 4.50
N LEU A 88 -10.10 4.13 5.67
CA LEU A 88 -9.36 2.87 5.83
C LEU A 88 -10.20 1.64 5.50
N ASP A 89 -11.50 1.81 5.21
CA ASP A 89 -12.30 0.77 4.57
C ASP A 89 -12.01 0.64 3.07
N PHE A 90 -11.25 1.60 2.51
CA PHE A 90 -10.86 1.69 1.10
C PHE A 90 -12.03 1.67 0.10
N SER A 91 -13.26 1.92 0.56
CA SER A 91 -14.46 1.99 -0.27
C SER A 91 -14.31 2.99 -1.41
N PHE A 92 -13.60 4.10 -1.17
CA PHE A 92 -13.30 5.09 -2.21
C PHE A 92 -12.44 4.51 -3.35
N ILE A 93 -11.55 3.55 -3.08
CA ILE A 93 -10.74 2.88 -4.10
C ILE A 93 -11.62 1.95 -4.92
N ASP A 94 -12.48 1.18 -4.26
CA ASP A 94 -13.41 0.26 -4.90
C ASP A 94 -14.42 1.01 -5.78
N ASN A 95 -14.88 2.18 -5.32
CA ASN A 95 -15.74 3.10 -6.05
C ASN A 95 -15.00 3.94 -7.11
N ARG A 96 -13.69 3.74 -7.28
CA ARG A 96 -12.83 4.47 -8.24
C ARG A 96 -12.83 5.99 -8.04
N GLU A 97 -12.99 6.41 -6.80
CA GLU A 97 -12.90 7.80 -6.37
C GLU A 97 -11.45 8.17 -6.00
N ASN A 98 -11.11 9.44 -6.19
CA ASN A 98 -9.86 9.99 -5.69
C ASN A 98 -10.13 10.75 -4.39
N VAL A 99 -9.21 10.64 -3.43
CA VAL A 99 -9.26 11.46 -2.22
C VAL A 99 -8.38 12.69 -2.41
N VAL A 100 -8.98 13.86 -2.18
CA VAL A 100 -8.31 15.15 -2.33
C VAL A 100 -8.31 15.89 -1.01
N PHE A 101 -7.13 16.19 -0.48
CA PHE A 101 -7.00 17.01 0.73
C PHE A 101 -6.76 18.47 0.37
N ILE A 102 -7.56 19.39 0.92
CA ILE A 102 -7.49 20.85 0.70
C ILE A 102 -7.34 21.56 2.04
N GLY A 103 -6.53 22.62 2.12
CA GLY A 103 -6.36 23.39 3.34
C GLY A 103 -5.09 24.26 3.37
N PRO A 104 -4.92 25.13 4.38
CA PRO A 104 -3.72 25.97 4.52
C PRO A 104 -2.45 25.13 4.70
N PRO A 105 -1.26 25.60 4.28
CA PRO A 105 -0.02 24.83 4.43
C PRO A 105 0.26 24.50 5.91
N GLY A 106 0.95 23.39 6.18
CA GLY A 106 1.33 22.98 7.54
C GLY A 106 0.31 22.14 8.31
N VAL A 107 -0.94 22.03 7.86
CA VAL A 107 -2.00 21.28 8.59
C VAL A 107 -1.99 19.74 8.39
N GLY A 108 -0.88 19.18 7.88
CA GLY A 108 -0.70 17.73 7.80
C GLY A 108 -1.39 16.99 6.64
N LYS A 109 -1.87 17.70 5.61
CA LYS A 109 -2.41 17.11 4.35
C LYS A 109 -1.57 15.99 3.76
N THR A 110 -0.29 16.28 3.56
CA THR A 110 0.67 15.35 2.97
C THR A 110 0.85 14.12 3.86
N HIS A 111 0.84 14.30 5.18
CA HIS A 111 0.93 13.20 6.14
C HIS A 111 -0.27 12.28 6.01
N LEU A 112 -1.49 12.82 6.06
CA LEU A 112 -2.72 12.04 5.95
C LEU A 112 -2.79 11.27 4.63
N ALA A 113 -2.48 11.93 3.51
CA ALA A 113 -2.45 11.28 2.21
C ALA A 113 -1.42 10.14 2.13
N ILE A 114 -0.20 10.35 2.67
CA ILE A 114 0.82 9.30 2.72
C ILE A 114 0.35 8.16 3.62
N GLY A 115 -0.14 8.46 4.84
CA GLY A 115 -0.58 7.46 5.80
C GLY A 115 -1.70 6.56 5.28
N ILE A 116 -2.74 7.15 4.67
CA ILE A 116 -3.82 6.39 4.04
C ILE A 116 -3.29 5.58 2.85
N GLY A 117 -2.43 6.18 2.03
CA GLY A 117 -1.81 5.50 0.90
C GLY A 117 -0.97 4.29 1.31
N LEU A 118 -0.21 4.39 2.40
CA LEU A 118 0.55 3.26 2.96
C LEU A 118 -0.39 2.14 3.42
N LYS A 119 -1.45 2.47 4.16
CA LYS A 119 -2.47 1.49 4.59
C LYS A 119 -3.15 0.79 3.41
N ALA A 120 -3.43 1.53 2.33
CA ALA A 120 -4.00 0.95 1.12
C ALA A 120 -3.05 -0.03 0.43
N ILE A 121 -1.73 0.27 0.39
CA ILE A 121 -0.71 -0.62 -0.17
C ILE A 121 -0.60 -1.91 0.62
N ASP A 122 -0.56 -1.79 1.95
CA ASP A 122 -0.54 -2.94 2.87
C ASP A 122 -1.75 -3.84 2.63
N ALA A 123 -2.93 -3.24 2.43
CA ALA A 123 -4.18 -3.94 2.17
C ALA A 123 -4.29 -4.61 0.77
N GLY A 124 -3.38 -4.34 -0.16
CA GLY A 124 -3.45 -4.95 -1.50
C GLY A 124 -3.43 -3.96 -2.66
N TYR A 125 -3.82 -2.71 -2.41
CA TYR A 125 -4.13 -1.76 -3.45
C TYR A 125 -2.89 -1.14 -4.09
N LYS A 126 -3.07 -0.66 -5.33
CA LYS A 126 -2.10 0.19 -6.02
C LYS A 126 -2.58 1.63 -5.88
N VAL A 127 -1.71 2.50 -5.40
CA VAL A 127 -1.99 3.92 -5.24
C VAL A 127 -0.88 4.74 -5.86
N CYS A 128 -1.19 5.97 -6.23
CA CYS A 128 -0.23 6.95 -6.70
C CYS A 128 -0.45 8.26 -5.92
N PHE A 129 0.65 8.84 -5.43
CA PHE A 129 0.63 10.14 -4.79
C PHE A 129 0.97 11.23 -5.82
N THR A 130 0.17 12.28 -5.90
CA THR A 130 0.53 13.48 -6.67
C THR A 130 0.23 14.77 -5.91
N THR A 131 1.07 15.77 -6.13
CA THR A 131 0.86 17.11 -5.59
C THR A 131 0.11 17.96 -6.60
N ALA A 132 -0.63 18.96 -6.12
CA ALA A 132 -1.35 19.92 -6.96
C ALA A 132 -0.52 20.54 -8.09
N GLN A 133 0.79 20.69 -7.84
CA GLN A 133 1.71 21.39 -8.74
C GLN A 133 1.98 20.63 -10.03
N ASN A 134 1.75 19.31 -10.07
CA ASN A 134 2.17 18.44 -11.17
C ASN A 134 1.01 17.89 -12.02
N THR A 135 -0.20 18.45 -11.88
CA THR A 135 -1.40 17.96 -12.59
C THR A 135 -2.01 19.05 -13.47
N SER A 136 -2.52 18.70 -14.66
CA SER A 136 -3.08 19.61 -15.68
C SER A 136 -4.32 20.42 -15.27
N TYR A 137 -4.86 20.25 -14.05
CA TYR A 137 -5.95 21.07 -13.50
C TYR A 137 -5.40 22.41 -12.98
N LYS A 138 -4.93 23.25 -13.92
CA LYS A 138 -4.27 24.55 -13.69
C LYS A 138 -5.07 25.61 -12.92
N SER A 139 -6.34 25.36 -12.57
CA SER A 139 -7.25 26.40 -12.03
C SER A 139 -7.62 26.29 -10.55
N ILE A 140 -7.07 25.34 -9.78
CA ILE A 140 -7.43 25.20 -8.35
C ILE A 140 -6.24 25.65 -7.48
N ARG A 141 -6.46 26.74 -6.74
CA ARG A 141 -5.47 27.44 -5.89
C ARG A 141 -4.77 26.50 -4.88
N ARG A 142 -3.46 26.74 -4.71
CA ARG A 142 -2.53 26.36 -3.62
C ARG A 142 -3.02 25.34 -2.57
N GLY A 143 -2.36 24.17 -2.52
CA GLY A 143 -2.39 23.27 -1.34
C GLY A 143 -3.06 21.91 -1.52
N LEU A 144 -3.29 21.42 -2.73
CA LEU A 144 -3.88 20.10 -2.97
C LEU A 144 -2.88 18.94 -2.83
N VAL A 145 -3.33 17.86 -2.19
CA VAL A 145 -2.66 16.56 -2.20
C VAL A 145 -3.66 15.51 -2.68
N PHE A 146 -3.27 14.73 -3.68
CA PHE A 146 -4.11 13.69 -4.28
C PHE A 146 -3.59 12.31 -3.90
N LEU A 147 -4.51 11.48 -3.39
CA LEU A 147 -4.34 10.03 -3.43
C LEU A 147 -5.12 9.50 -4.64
N ARG A 148 -4.38 9.08 -5.66
CA ARG A 148 -4.96 8.52 -6.88
C ARG A 148 -5.07 7.01 -6.75
N ALA A 149 -6.29 6.50 -6.79
CA ALA A 149 -6.57 5.07 -6.82
C ALA A 149 -6.21 4.48 -8.20
N LEU A 150 -5.44 3.38 -8.23
CA LEU A 150 -5.18 2.61 -9.45
C LEU A 150 -5.75 1.20 -9.24
N SER A 151 -6.81 0.86 -9.97
CA SER A 151 -7.41 -0.49 -9.89
C SER A 151 -6.47 -1.56 -10.47
N SER A 152 -6.66 -2.82 -10.05
CA SER A 152 -5.84 -3.99 -10.42
C SER A 152 -5.78 -4.21 -11.94
N SER A 153 -6.81 -3.81 -12.68
CA SER A 153 -6.90 -3.82 -14.15
C SER A 153 -7.40 -2.46 -14.68
N GLU A 154 -6.59 -1.81 -15.53
CA GLU A 154 -6.93 -0.64 -16.37
C GLU A 154 -7.00 0.79 -15.78
N ARG A 155 -7.06 1.72 -16.76
CA ARG A 155 -6.72 3.15 -16.79
C ARG A 155 -7.35 4.03 -15.71
N ILE A 156 -6.47 4.90 -15.22
CA ILE A 156 -6.67 6.20 -14.58
C ILE A 156 -8.11 6.77 -14.71
N CYS A 157 -8.85 6.85 -13.60
CA CYS A 157 -10.10 7.60 -13.54
C CYS A 157 -9.79 9.11 -13.41
N SER A 158 -10.30 9.92 -14.33
CA SER A 158 -10.06 11.37 -14.40
C SER A 158 -11.12 12.22 -13.69
N ASN A 159 -12.31 11.69 -13.36
CA ASN A 159 -13.48 12.53 -13.05
C ASN A 159 -14.31 12.14 -11.81
N CYS A 160 -13.79 11.35 -10.87
CA CYS A 160 -14.43 11.17 -9.55
C CYS A 160 -13.48 11.61 -8.44
N SER A 161 -13.84 12.65 -7.69
CA SER A 161 -13.03 13.19 -6.60
C SER A 161 -13.88 13.48 -5.37
N ARG A 162 -13.57 12.80 -4.26
CA ARG A 162 -14.08 13.12 -2.93
C ARG A 162 -13.15 14.17 -2.29
N LEU A 163 -13.72 15.34 -2.02
CA LEU A 163 -13.01 16.49 -1.45
C LEU A 163 -13.05 16.42 0.08
N ILE A 164 -11.88 16.50 0.70
CA ILE A 164 -11.69 16.51 2.14
C ILE A 164 -11.02 17.84 2.53
N SER A 165 -11.73 18.67 3.27
CA SER A 165 -11.26 19.99 3.69
C SER A 165 -10.65 19.92 5.10
N LEU A 166 -9.41 20.40 5.21
CA LEU A 166 -8.69 20.66 6.45
C LEU A 166 -8.66 22.19 6.61
N GLY A 167 -9.34 22.72 7.61
CA GLY A 167 -9.59 24.15 7.83
C GLY A 167 -9.60 24.53 9.30
#